data_AF-A0A1V3H8F3-F1
#
_entry.id   AF-A0A1V3H8F3-F1
#
_cell.length_a   1.000
_cell.length_b   1.000
_cell.length_c   1.000
_cell.angle_alpha   90.00
_cell.angle_beta   90.00
_cell.angle_gamma   90.00
#
_symmetry.space_group_name_H-M   'P 1'
#
loop_
_entity.id
_entity.type
_entity.pdbx_description
1 polymer ?
#
loop_
_entity_poly.entity_id
_entity_poly.type
_entity_poly.pdbx_seq_one_letter_code
_entity_poly.pdbx_strand_id
1 'polypeptide(L)'
;MKKALSAVLLCASFLSFQALAAPELIAKSTLDFGDFEKTANIEIEGNIQDDVLRLVERGVKEEEADYFVINQVSEDTHKEVLIVSVTLYREFTTDNQKRFENRLG
;
A
#
# COMPACT_ATOMS: atom_id res chain seq x y z
N MET A 1 0.81 -38.75 29.37
CA MET A 1 1.04 -37.30 29.18
C MET A 1 1.60 -37.09 27.77
N LYS A 2 0.75 -37.04 26.74
CA LYS A 2 1.17 -36.92 25.31
C LYS A 2 0.25 -36.03 24.47
N LYS A 3 -0.99 -35.82 24.93
CA LYS A 3 -2.04 -35.10 24.20
C LYS A 3 -2.02 -33.57 24.38
N ALA A 4 -1.30 -33.07 25.38
CA ALA A 4 -1.23 -31.63 25.67
C ALA A 4 -0.33 -30.87 24.68
N LEU A 5 0.70 -31.52 24.11
CA LEU A 5 1.60 -30.91 23.14
C LEU A 5 0.91 -30.57 21.81
N SER A 6 -0.06 -31.37 21.38
CA SER A 6 -0.75 -31.17 20.10
C SER A 6 -1.68 -29.96 20.09
N ALA A 7 -2.27 -29.60 21.23
CA ALA A 7 -3.18 -28.45 21.34
C ALA A 7 -2.42 -27.12 21.32
N VAL A 8 -1.19 -27.07 21.84
CA VAL A 8 -0.35 -25.87 21.86
C VAL A 8 0.16 -25.52 20.46
N LEU A 9 0.49 -26.52 19.62
CA LEU A 9 0.89 -26.27 18.23
C LEU A 9 -0.23 -25.70 17.36
N LEU A 10 -1.49 -26.10 17.60
CA LEU A 10 -2.64 -25.64 16.80
C LEU A 10 -2.98 -24.16 17.07
N CYS A 11 -2.77 -23.67 18.30
CA CYS A 11 -3.01 -22.25 18.60
C CYS A 11 -1.94 -21.33 18.00
N ALA A 12 -0.71 -21.82 17.82
CA ALA A 12 0.38 -21.05 17.25
C ALA A 12 0.22 -20.78 15.74
N SER A 13 -0.51 -21.64 15.00
CA SER A 13 -0.73 -21.45 13.56
C SER A 13 -1.67 -20.30 13.21
N PHE A 14 -2.50 -19.84 14.16
CA PHE A 14 -3.43 -18.73 13.93
C PHE A 14 -2.81 -17.33 14.16
N LEU A 15 -1.54 -17.25 14.59
CA LEU A 15 -0.83 -15.97 14.77
C LEU A 15 -0.05 -15.54 13.52
N SER A 16 -0.50 -15.95 12.34
CA SER A 16 0.04 -15.46 11.08
C SER A 16 -0.38 -13.99 10.90
N PHE A 17 0.51 -13.08 11.30
CA PHE A 17 0.36 -11.66 11.01
C PHE A 17 0.33 -11.46 9.49
N GLN A 18 -0.76 -10.92 8.98
CA GLN A 18 -0.84 -10.51 7.58
C GLN A 18 0.12 -9.34 7.38
N ALA A 19 1.24 -9.59 6.70
CA ALA A 19 2.14 -8.53 6.31
C ALA A 19 1.42 -7.67 5.26
N LEU A 20 1.07 -6.44 5.63
CA LEU A 20 0.60 -5.45 4.68
C LEU A 20 1.82 -4.97 3.88
N ALA A 21 1.78 -5.18 2.57
CA ALA A 21 2.76 -4.60 1.68
C ALA A 21 2.48 -3.10 1.56
N ALA A 22 3.55 -2.30 1.55
CA ALA A 22 3.42 -0.89 1.22
C ALA A 22 3.04 -0.77 -0.27
N PRO A 23 2.21 0.23 -0.64
CA PRO A 23 1.85 0.46 -2.03
C PRO A 23 3.07 0.64 -2.94
N GLU A 24 3.03 0.09 -4.15
CA GLU A 24 4.12 0.18 -5.14
C GLU A 24 3.88 1.29 -6.18
N LEU A 25 4.96 1.94 -6.64
CA LEU A 25 4.87 2.96 -7.69
C LEU A 25 4.55 2.32 -9.04
N ILE A 26 3.51 2.79 -9.72
CA ILE A 26 3.23 2.40 -11.11
C ILE A 26 3.21 3.60 -12.04
N ALA A 27 3.52 3.36 -13.32
CA ALA A 27 3.36 4.35 -14.35
C ALA A 27 1.87 4.60 -14.62
N LYS A 28 1.49 5.87 -14.82
CA LYS A 28 0.11 6.23 -15.16
C LYS A 28 -0.40 5.51 -16.40
N SER A 29 0.45 5.26 -17.39
CA SER A 29 0.10 4.50 -18.59
C SER A 29 -0.25 3.04 -18.32
N THR A 30 0.23 2.45 -17.22
CA THR A 30 -0.11 1.07 -16.85
C THR A 30 -1.59 0.95 -16.46
N LEU A 31 -2.18 2.04 -15.93
CA LEU A 31 -3.59 2.08 -15.56
C LEU A 31 -4.52 1.85 -16.76
N ASP A 32 -4.07 2.13 -17.98
CA ASP A 32 -4.89 1.97 -19.20
C ASP A 32 -5.02 0.49 -19.63
N PHE A 33 -4.18 -0.39 -19.10
CA PHE A 33 -4.06 -1.79 -19.53
C PHE A 33 -4.42 -2.81 -18.44
N GLY A 34 -4.90 -2.38 -17.28
CA GLY A 34 -5.30 -3.27 -16.18
C GLY A 34 -6.57 -2.84 -15.45
N ASP A 35 -7.09 -3.73 -14.62
CA ASP A 35 -8.29 -3.51 -13.82
C ASP A 35 -7.92 -2.89 -12.46
N PHE A 36 -7.71 -1.57 -12.47
CA PHE A 36 -7.38 -0.80 -11.29
C PHE A 36 -8.58 0.00 -10.77
N GLU A 37 -8.88 -0.15 -9.48
CA GLU A 37 -9.82 0.69 -8.76
C GLU A 37 -9.08 1.83 -8.07
N LYS A 38 -9.50 3.07 -8.32
CA LYS A 38 -9.00 4.22 -7.57
C LYS A 38 -9.55 4.19 -6.15
N THR A 39 -8.68 4.12 -5.15
CA THR A 39 -9.06 4.04 -3.74
C THR A 39 -9.10 5.42 -3.08
N ALA A 40 -8.07 6.24 -3.30
CA ALA A 40 -7.96 7.55 -2.65
C ALA A 40 -7.06 8.51 -3.43
N ASN A 41 -7.19 9.80 -3.11
CA ASN A 41 -6.27 10.86 -3.49
C ASN A 41 -5.72 11.46 -2.22
N ILE A 42 -4.40 11.54 -2.10
CA ILE A 42 -3.73 12.12 -0.95
C ILE A 42 -2.71 13.17 -1.41
N GLU A 43 -2.47 14.13 -0.53
CA GLU A 43 -1.40 15.11 -0.68
C GLU A 43 -0.40 14.87 0.44
N ILE A 44 0.86 14.73 0.06
CA ILE A 44 1.96 14.46 0.98
C ILE A 44 2.84 15.70 0.99
N GLU A 45 2.97 16.31 2.16
CA GLU A 45 3.83 17.47 2.38
C GLU A 45 5.16 17.04 3.00
N GLY A 46 6.25 17.64 2.54
CA GLY A 46 7.60 17.40 3.03
C GLY A 46 8.49 18.63 2.90
N ASN A 47 9.77 18.46 3.20
CA ASN A 47 10.74 19.52 3.00
C ASN A 47 11.05 19.66 1.49
N ILE A 48 11.30 20.88 1.02
CA ILE A 48 11.68 21.14 -0.38
C ILE A 48 12.97 20.41 -0.82
N GLN A 49 13.82 19.99 0.12
CA GLN A 49 15.04 19.21 -0.14
C GLN A 49 14.82 17.69 -0.07
N ASP A 50 13.61 17.24 0.26
CA ASP A 50 13.30 15.81 0.31
C ASP A 50 13.25 15.21 -1.10
N ASP A 51 13.74 13.98 -1.21
CA ASP A 51 13.54 13.19 -2.42
C ASP A 51 12.05 12.85 -2.57
N VAL A 52 11.46 13.22 -3.72
CA VAL A 52 10.04 13.07 -4.02
C VAL A 52 9.59 11.62 -3.81
N LEU A 53 10.34 10.64 -4.32
CA LEU A 53 9.95 9.24 -4.25
C LEU A 53 9.97 8.76 -2.80
N ARG A 54 11.05 9.03 -2.05
CA ARG A 54 11.16 8.64 -0.65
C ARG A 54 10.15 9.34 0.27
N LEU A 55 9.75 10.56 -0.07
CA LEU A 55 8.68 11.28 0.63
C LEU A 55 7.35 10.55 0.43
N VAL A 56 7.04 10.23 -0.83
CA VAL A 56 5.80 9.53 -1.19
C VAL A 56 5.77 8.12 -0.59
N GLU A 57 6.82 7.32 -0.75
CA GLU A 57 6.92 5.96 -0.19
C GLU A 57 6.66 5.95 1.31
N ARG A 58 7.13 6.98 2.03
CA ARG A 58 6.88 7.12 3.47
C ARG A 58 5.42 7.51 3.76
N GLY A 59 4.85 8.41 2.97
CA GLY A 59 3.47 8.88 3.14
C GLY A 59 2.43 7.85 2.75
N VAL A 60 2.72 6.94 1.81
CA VAL A 60 1.79 5.87 1.38
C VAL A 60 1.94 4.58 2.19
N LYS A 61 2.97 4.45 3.04
CA LYS A 61 3.35 3.18 3.66
C LYS A 61 2.22 2.51 4.46
N GLU A 62 1.38 3.30 5.09
CA GLU A 62 0.29 2.83 5.96
C GLU A 62 -1.07 2.79 5.23
N GLU A 63 -1.08 3.15 3.95
CA GLU A 63 -2.30 3.21 3.14
C GLU A 63 -2.70 1.82 2.63
N GLU A 64 -3.99 1.51 2.70
CA GLU A 64 -4.53 0.24 2.20
C GLU A 64 -4.71 0.25 0.67
N ALA A 65 -3.60 0.33 -0.05
CA ALA A 65 -3.55 0.30 -1.51
C ALA A 65 -2.47 -0.67 -2.00
N ASP A 66 -2.66 -1.19 -3.22
CA ASP A 66 -1.64 -2.04 -3.85
C ASP A 66 -0.63 -1.16 -4.61
N TYR A 67 -1.11 -0.07 -5.19
CA TYR A 67 -0.31 0.80 -6.06
C TYR A 67 -0.56 2.28 -5.81
N PHE A 68 0.41 3.10 -6.21
CA PHE A 68 0.27 4.55 -6.22
C PHE A 68 0.83 5.17 -7.49
N VAL A 69 0.27 6.33 -7.85
CA VAL A 69 0.72 7.16 -8.97
C VAL A 69 0.93 8.58 -8.50
N ILE A 70 2.12 9.12 -8.75
CA ILE A 70 2.42 10.54 -8.52
C ILE A 70 1.77 11.35 -9.65
N ASN A 71 0.81 12.20 -9.32
CA ASN A 71 0.09 13.03 -10.29
C ASN A 71 0.80 14.35 -10.52
N GLN A 72 1.22 14.99 -9.44
CA GLN A 72 1.78 16.33 -9.46
C GLN A 72 2.77 16.50 -8.31
N VAL A 73 3.83 17.26 -8.59
CA VAL A 73 4.79 17.74 -7.62
C VAL A 73 4.76 19.26 -7.68
N SER A 74 4.65 19.90 -6.53
CA SER A 74 4.62 21.35 -6.38
C SER A 74 5.57 21.76 -5.26
N GLU A 75 6.25 22.88 -5.45
CA GLU A 75 7.17 23.43 -4.47
C GLU A 75 6.71 24.82 -4.07
N ASP A 76 6.71 25.11 -2.76
CA ASP A 76 6.57 26.46 -2.22
C ASP A 76 7.93 26.90 -1.64
N THR A 77 8.71 27.60 -2.45
CA THR A 77 10.04 28.10 -2.08
C THR A 77 10.00 29.17 -0.99
N HIS A 78 8.85 29.83 -0.78
CA HIS A 78 8.71 30.82 0.29
C HIS A 78 8.53 30.15 1.65
N LYS A 79 7.97 28.93 1.65
CA LYS A 79 7.73 28.13 2.86
C LYS A 79 8.70 26.97 3.02
N GLU A 80 9.58 26.74 2.04
CA GLU A 80 10.49 25.59 1.97
C GLU A 80 9.76 24.23 2.02
N VAL A 81 8.57 24.16 1.39
CA VAL A 81 7.71 22.96 1.38
C VAL A 81 7.66 22.33 -0.01
N LEU A 82 7.70 21.00 -0.04
CA LEU A 82 7.37 20.15 -1.19
C LEU A 82 6.00 19.53 -0.96
N ILE A 83 5.10 19.64 -1.94
CA ILE A 83 3.76 19.05 -1.92
C ILE A 83 3.65 18.07 -3.09
N VAL A 84 3.34 16.82 -2.80
CA VAL A 84 3.19 15.76 -3.81
C VAL A 84 1.77 15.22 -3.77
N SER A 85 1.05 15.33 -4.88
CA SER A 85 -0.29 14.76 -5.04
C SER A 85 -0.19 13.35 -5.61
N VAL A 86 -0.79 12.39 -4.92
CA VAL A 86 -0.71 10.96 -5.22
C VAL A 86 -2.10 10.37 -5.31
N THR A 87 -2.34 9.55 -6.33
CA THR A 87 -3.55 8.71 -6.43
C THR A 87 -3.19 7.29 -6.03
N LEU A 88 -3.98 6.71 -5.15
CA LEU A 88 -3.86 5.32 -4.72
C LEU A 88 -4.82 4.42 -5.49
N TYR A 89 -4.36 3.22 -5.82
CA TYR A 89 -5.08 2.22 -6.59
C TYR A 89 -5.00 0.84 -5.95
N ARG A 90 -6.05 0.05 -6.15
CA ARG A 90 -6.13 -1.37 -5.83
C ARG A 90 -6.38 -2.16 -7.10
N GLU A 91 -5.81 -3.34 -7.22
CA GLU A 91 -6.03 -4.19 -8.40
C GLU A 91 -7.05 -5.29 -8.10
N PHE A 92 -8.06 -5.43 -8.95
CA PHE A 92 -9.17 -6.36 -8.72
C PHE A 92 -8.76 -7.85 -8.79
N THR A 93 -7.71 -8.17 -9.54
CA THR A 93 -7.13 -9.53 -9.60
C THR A 93 -6.57 -9.94 -8.23
N THR A 94 -5.95 -9.02 -7.50
CA THR A 94 -5.45 -9.21 -6.13
C THR A 94 -6.58 -9.42 -5.12
N ASP A 95 -7.70 -8.69 -5.25
CA ASP A 95 -8.85 -8.83 -4.35
C ASP A 95 -9.59 -10.17 -4.54
N ASN A 96 -9.67 -10.66 -5.77
CA ASN A 96 -10.20 -12.00 -6.04
C ASN A 96 -9.31 -13.08 -5.42
N GLN A 97 -7.98 -13.00 -5.53
CA GLN A 97 -7.07 -13.94 -4.85
C GLN A 97 -7.23 -13.91 -3.33
N LYS A 98 -7.24 -12.74 -2.69
CA LYS A 98 -7.51 -12.60 -1.25
C LYS A 98 -8.87 -13.19 -0.85
N ARG A 99 -9.90 -13.00 -1.67
CA ARG A 99 -11.24 -13.56 -1.44
C ARG A 99 -11.29 -15.08 -1.60
N PHE A 100 -10.53 -15.68 -2.51
CA PHE A 100 -10.43 -17.13 -2.65
C PHE A 100 -9.67 -17.77 -1.48
N GLU A 101 -8.59 -17.15 -1.02
CA GLU A 101 -7.83 -17.62 0.15
C GLU A 101 -8.66 -17.56 1.44
N ASN A 102 -9.44 -16.48 1.65
CA ASN A 102 -10.35 -16.35 2.80
C ASN A 102 -11.52 -17.35 2.82
N ARG A 103 -11.80 -18.08 1.72
CA ARG A 103 -12.85 -19.10 1.67
C ARG A 103 -12.34 -20.53 1.80
N LEU A 104 -11.02 -20.71 1.82
CA LEU A 104 -10.35 -22.02 1.94
C LEU A 104 -9.65 -22.20 3.30
N GLY A 105 -9.70 -21.20 4.18
CA GLY A 105 -9.24 -21.25 5.57
C GLY A 105 -10.34 -21.61 6.57
#